data_AF-A0AAV4JP78-F1
#
_entry.id   AF-A0AAV4JP78-F1
#
_cell.length_a   1.000
_cell.length_b   1.000
_cell.length_c   1.000
_cell.angle_alpha   90.00
_cell.angle_beta   90.00
_cell.angle_gamma   90.00
#
_symmetry.space_group_name_H-M   'P 1'
#
loop_
_entity.id
_entity.type
_entity.pdbx_description
1 polymer ?
#
loop_
_entity_poly.entity_id
_entity_poly.type
_entity_poly.pdbx_seq_one_letter_code
_entity_poly.pdbx_strand_id
1 'polypeptide(L)'
;MKNNPDLKVHVSSYEALHKDIREEIRGLAKFLGVNVDSTLLEDIVSKTSFDNMRKIKGAKEEYGGVRPSSPVMYRKGKVGDWKNWFTVAQSEQFNAVFEREMQGTKAFELYSHSR
;
A
#
# COMPACT_ATOMS: atom_id res chain seq x y z
N MET A 1 -11.66 11.60 11.55
CA MET A 1 -12.54 10.80 12.43
C MET A 1 -12.92 11.56 13.70
N LYS A 2 -11.98 12.01 14.57
CA LYS A 2 -12.35 12.79 15.78
C LYS A 2 -13.21 14.03 15.52
N ASN A 3 -12.91 14.78 14.45
CA ASN A 3 -13.65 16.02 14.12
C ASN A 3 -14.83 15.79 13.16
N ASN A 4 -15.00 14.56 12.67
CA ASN A 4 -16.04 14.18 11.72
C ASN A 4 -16.35 12.68 11.93
N PRO A 5 -17.05 12.33 13.02
CA PRO A 5 -17.28 10.93 13.40
C PRO A 5 -18.24 10.21 12.46
N ASP A 6 -19.14 10.93 11.80
CA ASP A 6 -20.18 10.37 10.93
C ASP A 6 -19.70 10.06 9.51
N LEU A 7 -18.50 10.53 9.14
CA LEU A 7 -17.91 10.20 7.85
C LEU A 7 -17.52 8.72 7.81
N LYS A 8 -18.17 7.98 6.91
CA LYS A 8 -17.80 6.59 6.60
C LYS A 8 -16.50 6.60 5.81
N VAL A 9 -15.43 6.08 6.43
CA VAL A 9 -14.10 6.00 5.82
C VAL A 9 -13.59 4.57 5.92
N HIS A 10 -13.22 3.99 4.79
CA HIS A 10 -12.46 2.75 4.75
C HIS A 10 -10.97 3.04 4.86
N VAL A 11 -10.28 2.34 5.75
CA VAL A 11 -8.85 2.49 5.97
C VAL A 11 -8.21 1.16 5.64
N SER A 12 -7.24 1.19 4.73
CA SER A 12 -6.41 0.05 4.32
C SER A 12 -4.95 0.47 4.41
N SER A 13 -4.06 -0.49 4.65
CA SER A 13 -2.61 -0.27 4.63
C SER A 13 -1.97 -1.02 3.47
N TYR A 14 -0.86 -0.49 2.96
CA TYR A 14 -0.11 -1.15 1.90
C TYR A 14 0.39 -2.54 2.33
N GLU A 15 0.76 -2.69 3.59
CA GLU A 15 1.22 -3.94 4.19
C GLU A 15 0.10 -4.97 4.30
N ALA A 16 -1.12 -4.56 4.64
CA ALA A 16 -2.28 -5.45 4.66
C ALA A 16 -2.62 -5.97 3.25
N LEU A 17 -2.54 -5.10 2.23
CA LEU A 17 -2.68 -5.51 0.82
C LEU A 17 -1.63 -6.56 0.41
N HIS A 18 -0.40 -6.43 0.91
CA HIS A 18 0.66 -7.42 0.67
C HIS A 18 0.45 -8.72 1.46
N LYS A 19 -0.08 -8.63 2.67
CA LYS A 19 -0.31 -9.78 3.55
C LYS A 19 -1.47 -10.64 3.04
N ASP A 20 -2.60 -10.03 2.73
CA ASP A 20 -3.77 -10.72 2.18
C ASP A 20 -4.64 -9.75 1.35
N ILE A 21 -4.32 -9.66 0.07
CA ILE A 21 -5.08 -8.83 -0.88
C ILE A 21 -6.55 -9.24 -0.99
N ARG A 22 -6.89 -10.52 -0.75
CA ARG A 22 -8.26 -11.01 -0.90
C ARG A 22 -9.14 -10.48 0.21
N GLU A 23 -8.65 -10.50 1.45
CA GLU A 23 -9.35 -9.92 2.59
C GLU A 23 -9.53 -8.40 2.43
N GLU A 24 -8.49 -7.69 1.98
CA GLU A 24 -8.61 -6.24 1.73
C GLU A 24 -9.63 -5.91 0.63
N ILE A 25 -9.66 -6.67 -0.47
CA ILE A 25 -10.68 -6.48 -1.53
C ILE A 25 -12.07 -6.75 -0.98
N ARG A 26 -12.27 -7.81 -0.18
CA ARG A 26 -13.57 -8.09 0.46
C ARG A 26 -13.99 -6.97 1.41
N GLY A 27 -13.05 -6.44 2.19
CA GLY A 27 -13.27 -5.31 3.09
C GLY A 27 -13.71 -4.05 2.33
N LEU A 28 -13.03 -3.75 1.22
CA LEU A 28 -13.38 -2.64 0.34
C LEU A 28 -14.74 -2.86 -0.34
N ALA A 29 -15.02 -4.06 -0.83
CA ALA A 29 -16.30 -4.41 -1.45
C ALA A 29 -17.46 -4.21 -0.48
N LYS A 30 -17.32 -4.69 0.76
CA LYS A 30 -18.27 -4.48 1.85
C LYS A 30 -18.48 -3.00 2.14
N PHE A 31 -17.42 -2.20 2.15
CA PHE A 31 -17.52 -0.75 2.36
C PHE A 31 -18.29 -0.05 1.22
N LEU A 32 -18.05 -0.47 -0.02
CA LEU A 32 -18.73 0.06 -1.21
C LEU A 32 -20.16 -0.49 -1.38
N GLY A 33 -20.55 -1.51 -0.61
CA GLY A 33 -21.86 -2.16 -0.73
C GLY A 33 -22.01 -3.03 -1.99
N VAL A 34 -20.90 -3.53 -2.53
CA VAL A 34 -20.90 -4.39 -3.72
C VAL A 34 -20.64 -5.84 -3.35
N ASN A 35 -21.29 -6.77 -4.06
CA ASN A 35 -21.01 -8.20 -3.92
C ASN A 35 -19.81 -8.57 -4.78
N VAL A 36 -18.89 -9.36 -4.23
CA VAL A 36 -17.73 -9.90 -4.93
C VAL A 36 -17.73 -11.41 -4.77
N ASP A 37 -18.07 -12.11 -5.85
CA ASP A 37 -17.94 -13.55 -5.91
C ASP A 37 -16.47 -13.97 -6.09
N SER A 38 -16.21 -15.27 -5.98
CA SER A 38 -14.86 -15.83 -6.11
C SER A 38 -14.22 -15.54 -7.46
N THR A 39 -15.00 -15.54 -8.54
CA THR A 39 -14.47 -15.34 -9.90
C THR A 39 -14.02 -13.90 -10.09
N LEU A 40 -14.87 -12.93 -9.69
CA LEU A 40 -14.54 -11.52 -9.73
C LEU A 40 -13.38 -11.19 -8.79
N LEU A 41 -13.32 -11.80 -7.60
CA LEU A 41 -12.22 -11.61 -6.67
C LEU A 41 -10.87 -11.98 -7.29
N GLU A 42 -10.78 -13.19 -7.86
CA GLU A 42 -9.54 -13.66 -8.48
C GLU A 42 -9.15 -12.85 -9.72
N ASP A 43 -10.13 -12.39 -10.51
CA ASP A 43 -9.88 -11.50 -11.65
C ASP A 43 -9.31 -10.15 -11.20
N ILE A 44 -9.85 -9.55 -10.14
CA ILE A 44 -9.32 -8.31 -9.55
C ILE A 44 -7.90 -8.55 -9.03
N VAL A 45 -7.66 -9.60 -8.25
CA VAL A 45 -6.33 -9.94 -7.71
C VAL A 45 -5.31 -10.09 -8.83
N SER A 46 -5.66 -10.82 -9.89
CA SER A 46 -4.80 -11.00 -11.06
C SER A 46 -4.48 -9.66 -11.73
N LYS A 47 -5.50 -8.87 -12.10
CA LYS A 47 -5.34 -7.60 -12.83
C LYS A 47 -4.60 -6.53 -12.03
N THR A 48 -4.75 -6.53 -10.70
CA THR A 48 -4.11 -5.56 -9.80
C THR A 48 -2.78 -6.03 -9.22
N SER A 49 -2.31 -7.22 -9.60
CA SER A 49 -0.97 -7.66 -9.22
C SER A 49 0.11 -6.71 -9.74
N PHE A 50 1.18 -6.55 -8.97
CA PHE A 50 2.27 -5.63 -9.29
C PHE A 50 2.86 -5.89 -10.68
N ASP A 51 3.08 -7.17 -11.02
CA ASP A 51 3.66 -7.57 -12.30
C ASP A 51 2.73 -7.24 -13.48
N ASN A 52 1.42 -7.50 -13.34
CA ASN A 52 0.46 -7.15 -14.38
C ASN A 52 0.34 -5.63 -14.55
N MET A 53 0.25 -4.88 -13.46
CA MET A 53 0.20 -3.41 -13.53
C MET A 53 1.48 -2.83 -14.15
N ARG A 54 2.65 -3.33 -13.76
CA ARG A 54 3.94 -2.92 -14.32
C ARG A 54 4.04 -3.24 -15.81
N LYS A 55 3.58 -4.41 -16.25
CA LYS A 55 3.54 -4.81 -17.66
C LYS A 55 2.62 -3.91 -18.48
N ILE A 56 1.39 -3.66 -18.01
CA ILE A 56 0.40 -2.85 -18.72
C ILE A 56 0.87 -1.40 -18.89
N LYS A 57 1.46 -0.82 -17.84
CA LYS A 57 1.92 0.57 -17.89
C LYS A 57 3.29 0.70 -18.58
N GLY A 58 4.21 -0.23 -18.38
CA GLY A 58 5.49 -0.27 -19.10
C GLY A 58 5.30 -0.34 -20.62
N ALA A 59 4.33 -1.14 -21.10
CA ALA A 59 3.96 -1.20 -22.51
C ALA A 59 3.37 0.12 -23.07
N LYS A 60 2.78 0.96 -22.20
CA LYS A 60 2.24 2.28 -22.60
C LYS A 60 3.30 3.39 -22.53
N GLU A 61 4.32 3.25 -21.69
CA GLU A 61 5.45 4.19 -21.60
C GLU A 61 6.41 4.08 -22.82
N GLU A 62 6.40 2.97 -23.56
CA GLU A 62 7.12 2.82 -24.83
C GLU A 62 6.48 3.58 -26.02
N TYR A 63 5.18 3.88 -25.99
CA TYR A 63 4.42 4.39 -27.15
C TYR A 63 4.21 5.91 -27.21
N GLY A 64 5.01 6.70 -26.49
CA GLY A 64 4.92 8.16 -26.51
C GLY A 64 6.28 8.80 -26.29
N GLY A 65 6.85 9.35 -27.35
CA GLY A 65 8.21 9.88 -27.40
C GLY A 65 8.63 10.74 -26.20
N VAL A 66 9.86 10.49 -25.76
CA VAL A 66 10.76 11.41 -25.05
C VAL A 66 10.21 12.05 -23.76
N ARG A 67 10.43 11.36 -22.62
CA ARG A 67 10.90 12.02 -21.39
C ARG A 67 11.97 11.16 -20.70
N PRO A 68 13.26 11.52 -20.75
CA PRO A 68 14.34 10.78 -20.07
C PRO A 68 14.32 10.95 -18.53
N SER A 69 13.25 11.49 -17.95
CA SER A 69 13.17 11.86 -16.53
C SER A 69 11.89 11.39 -15.82
N SER A 70 11.03 10.58 -16.44
CA SER A 70 9.86 10.08 -15.73
C SER A 70 10.29 9.05 -14.68
N PRO A 71 10.07 9.28 -13.37
CA PRO A 71 10.53 8.35 -12.35
C PRO A 71 9.85 6.99 -12.53
N VAL A 72 10.63 5.92 -12.38
CA VAL A 72 10.14 4.53 -12.42
C VAL A 72 9.00 4.37 -11.40
N MET A 73 7.75 4.39 -11.87
CA MET A 73 6.59 4.34 -10.97
C MET A 73 6.44 2.97 -10.30
N TYR A 74 6.77 1.88 -11.01
CA TYR A 74 6.75 0.50 -10.49
C TYR A 74 8.16 -0.03 -10.27
N ARG A 75 8.79 0.40 -9.17
CA ARG A 75 10.20 0.07 -8.88
C ARG A 75 10.40 -1.36 -8.35
N LYS A 76 9.85 -1.65 -7.15
CA LYS A 76 9.99 -2.98 -6.50
C LYS A 76 8.66 -3.57 -6.03
N GLY A 77 7.71 -2.72 -5.61
CA GLY A 77 6.40 -3.17 -5.13
C GLY A 77 6.48 -4.13 -3.95
N LYS A 78 7.37 -3.88 -2.98
CA LYS A 78 7.61 -4.77 -1.84
C LYS A 78 7.67 -3.97 -0.54
N VAL A 79 7.09 -4.54 0.51
CA VAL A 79 7.21 -4.06 1.88
C VAL A 79 8.64 -4.30 2.39
N GLY A 80 9.17 -3.36 3.17
CA GLY A 80 10.44 -3.55 3.88
C GLY A 80 11.71 -3.18 3.10
N ASP A 81 11.61 -2.65 1.88
CA ASP A 81 12.81 -2.28 1.10
C ASP A 81 13.67 -1.20 1.80
N TRP A 82 13.10 -0.43 2.72
CA TRP A 82 13.83 0.56 3.54
C TRP A 82 14.99 -0.06 4.32
N LYS A 83 14.91 -1.35 4.69
CA LYS A 83 15.99 -2.08 5.38
C LYS A 83 17.29 -2.18 4.57
N ASN A 84 17.20 -2.01 3.25
CA ASN A 84 18.37 -2.01 2.36
C ASN A 84 19.06 -0.64 2.27
N TRP A 85 18.46 0.41 2.85
CA TRP A 85 18.92 1.80 2.68
C TRP A 85 19.29 2.46 4.01
N PHE A 86 18.61 2.09 5.10
CA PHE A 86 18.87 2.66 6.41
C PHE A 86 20.04 1.95 7.07
N THR A 87 20.97 2.74 7.61
CA THR A 87 21.90 2.23 8.63
C THR A 87 21.16 1.98 9.94
N VAL A 88 21.75 1.19 10.84
CA VAL A 88 21.18 0.94 12.18
C VAL A 88 20.92 2.26 12.91
N ALA A 89 21.91 3.17 12.94
CA ALA A 89 21.78 4.47 13.61
C ALA A 89 20.66 5.34 13.01
N GLN A 90 20.50 5.35 11.68
CA GLN A 90 19.40 6.07 11.02
C GLN A 90 18.04 5.46 11.37
N SER A 91 17.96 4.14 11.43
CA SER A 91 16.73 3.43 11.82
C SER A 91 16.34 3.74 13.26
N GLU A 92 17.28 3.75 14.19
CA GLU A 92 17.05 4.10 15.59
C GLU A 92 16.56 5.54 15.74
N GLN A 93 17.21 6.48 15.04
CA GLN A 93 16.79 7.88 15.03
C GLN A 93 15.37 8.05 14.47
N PHE A 94 15.06 7.37 13.36
CA PHE A 94 13.71 7.40 12.78
C PHE A 94 12.67 6.82 13.75
N ASN A 95 13.00 5.70 14.41
CA ASN A 95 12.10 5.06 15.38
C ASN A 95 11.76 5.99 16.55
N ALA A 96 12.75 6.70 17.11
CA ALA A 96 12.50 7.65 18.20
C ALA A 96 11.54 8.78 17.78
N VAL A 97 11.68 9.31 16.55
CA VAL A 97 10.76 10.30 16.00
C VAL A 97 9.38 9.69 15.77
N PHE A 98 9.31 8.49 15.17
CA PHE A 98 8.05 7.80 14.91
C PHE A 98 7.26 7.56 16.21
N GLU A 99 7.92 7.10 17.27
CA GLU A 99 7.28 6.89 18.57
C GLU A 99 6.70 8.20 19.11
N ARG A 100 7.48 9.28 19.13
CA ARG A 100 7.04 10.57 19.67
C ARG A 100 5.86 11.15 18.88
N GLU A 101 5.94 11.14 17.56
CA GLU A 101 4.98 11.84 16.69
C GLU A 101 3.70 11.02 16.43
N MET A 102 3.80 9.69 16.40
CA MET A 102 2.67 8.83 16.05
C MET A 102 1.94 8.26 17.26
N GLN A 103 2.43 8.47 18.48
CA GLN A 103 1.79 7.98 19.70
C GLN A 103 0.30 8.39 19.76
N GLY A 104 -0.56 7.43 20.12
CA GLY A 104 -2.01 7.66 20.19
C GLY A 104 -2.72 7.73 18.83
N THR A 105 -2.04 7.39 17.74
CA THR A 105 -2.64 7.25 16.41
C THR A 105 -2.76 5.78 16.00
N LYS A 106 -3.68 5.48 15.07
CA LYS A 106 -3.80 4.15 14.45
C LYS A 106 -2.52 3.71 13.73
N ALA A 107 -1.72 4.64 13.21
CA ALA A 107 -0.45 4.30 12.56
C ALA A 107 0.53 3.69 13.57
N PHE A 108 0.59 4.23 14.79
CA PHE A 108 1.42 3.66 15.84
C PHE A 108 0.97 2.26 16.23
N GLU A 109 -0.34 2.01 16.38
CA GLU A 109 -0.87 0.66 16.66
C GLU A 109 -0.47 -0.36 15.57
N LEU A 110 -0.61 0.03 14.30
CA LEU A 110 -0.30 -0.84 13.16
C LEU A 110 1.19 -1.17 13.04
N TYR A 111 2.07 -0.18 13.23
CA TYR A 111 3.50 -0.35 12.95
C TYR A 111 4.38 -0.56 14.19
N SER A 112 3.87 -0.35 15.40
CA SER A 112 4.64 -0.53 16.65
C SER A 112 5.13 -1.96 16.89
N HIS A 113 4.43 -2.97 16.35
CA HIS A 113 4.75 -4.39 16.51
C HIS A 113 5.58 -4.96 15.34
N SER A 114 5.80 -4.18 14.29
CA SER A 114 6.53 -4.61 13.08
C SER A 114 8.05 -4.41 13.19
N ARG A 115 8.55 -4.30 14.42
CA ARG A 115 9.96 -4.05 14.76
C ARG A 115 10.80 -5.30 14.52
#